data_AF-A0A0F9YL07-F1
#
_entry.id   AF-A0A0F9YL07-F1
#
_cell.length_a   1.000
_cell.length_b   1.000
_cell.length_c   1.000
_cell.angle_alpha   90.00
_cell.angle_beta   90.00
_cell.angle_gamma   90.00
#
_symmetry.space_group_name_H-M   'P 1'
#
loop_
_entity.id
_entity.type
_entity.pdbx_description
1 polymer ?
#
loop_
_entity_poly.entity_id
_entity_poly.type
_entity_poly.pdbx_seq_one_letter_code
_entity_poly.pdbx_strand_id
1 'polypeptide(L)'
;MAKASSAISDLLPKLTIAVEDNPELKADTVINKLIDELRDTSDKVMYSRRLLIDLTADYNVKRVSVPSSFVASVFKFDELKGLETAETGDHVTVSSDEMKSPKVNL
;
A
#
# COMPACT_ATOMS: atom_id res chain seq x y z
N MET A 1 5.17 -9.11 0.43
CA MET A 1 4.16 -8.76 1.46
C MET A 1 2.98 -7.96 0.88
N ALA A 2 3.21 -6.86 0.16
CA ALA A 2 2.12 -6.02 -0.37
C ALA A 2 1.14 -6.75 -1.31
N LYS A 3 1.61 -7.62 -2.22
CA LYS A 3 0.73 -8.39 -3.12
C LYS A 3 -0.17 -9.39 -2.38
N ALA A 4 0.38 -10.15 -1.44
CA ALA A 4 -0.36 -11.16 -0.69
C ALA A 4 -1.46 -10.54 0.19
N SER A 5 -1.15 -9.45 0.88
CA SER A 5 -2.16 -8.74 1.68
C SER A 5 -3.22 -8.06 0.80
N SER A 6 -2.85 -7.55 -0.38
CA SER A 6 -3.85 -7.00 -1.32
C SER A 6 -4.83 -8.08 -1.75
N ALA A 7 -4.32 -9.27 -2.10
CA ALA A 7 -5.15 -10.39 -2.50
C ALA A 7 -6.10 -10.85 -1.37
N ILE A 8 -5.65 -10.79 -0.10
CA ILE A 8 -6.50 -11.10 1.06
C ILE A 8 -7.58 -10.03 1.22
N SER A 9 -7.25 -8.74 1.13
CA SER A 9 -8.21 -7.64 1.21
C SER A 9 -9.25 -7.70 0.07
N ASP A 10 -8.87 -8.19 -1.12
CA ASP A 10 -9.78 -8.38 -2.26
C ASP A 10 -10.65 -9.64 -2.13
N LEU A 11 -10.19 -10.64 -1.38
CA LEU A 11 -10.86 -11.92 -1.19
C LEU A 11 -11.82 -11.91 0.00
N LEU A 12 -11.50 -11.18 1.07
CA LEU A 12 -12.31 -11.11 2.29
C LEU A 12 -13.79 -10.74 2.02
N PRO A 13 -14.10 -9.72 1.22
CA PRO A 13 -15.49 -9.34 0.90
C PRO A 13 -16.24 -10.46 0.19
N LYS A 14 -15.56 -11.18 -0.72
CA LYS A 14 -16.14 -12.30 -1.46
C LYS A 14 -16.44 -13.48 -0.54
N LEU A 15 -15.55 -13.73 0.42
CA LEU A 15 -15.76 -14.75 1.45
C LEU A 15 -16.94 -14.39 2.36
N THR A 16 -17.07 -13.12 2.77
CA THR A 16 -18.20 -12.66 3.59
C THR A 16 -19.54 -12.85 2.87
N ILE A 17 -19.62 -12.49 1.58
CA ILE A 17 -20.83 -12.70 0.76
C ILE A 17 -21.19 -14.19 0.69
N ALA A 18 -20.20 -15.05 0.42
CA ALA A 18 -20.43 -16.50 0.37
C ALA A 18 -20.90 -17.08 1.72
N VAL A 19 -20.44 -16.53 2.85
CA VAL A 19 -20.90 -16.94 4.19
C VAL A 19 -22.29 -16.40 4.49
N GLU A 20 -22.65 -15.20 4.01
CA GLU A 20 -24.00 -14.66 4.15
C GLU A 20 -25.05 -15.47 3.38
N ASP A 21 -24.70 -15.95 2.19
CA ASP A 21 -25.54 -16.82 1.36
C ASP A 21 -25.74 -18.23 1.97
N ASN A 22 -24.93 -18.61 2.96
CA ASN A 22 -24.94 -19.95 3.57
C ASN A 22 -25.16 -19.89 5.10
N PRO A 23 -26.41 -19.97 5.59
CA PRO A 23 -26.76 -19.84 7.00
C PRO A 23 -26.05 -20.84 7.94
N GLU A 24 -25.73 -22.04 7.45
CA GLU A 24 -25.00 -23.07 8.20
C GLU A 24 -23.57 -22.64 8.52
N LEU A 25 -22.86 -22.03 7.55
CA LEU A 25 -21.50 -21.52 7.74
C LEU A 25 -21.47 -20.27 8.61
N LYS A 26 -22.53 -19.45 8.53
CA LYS A 26 -22.71 -18.27 9.39
C LYS A 26 -22.93 -18.63 10.85
N ALA A 27 -23.59 -19.75 11.13
CA ALA A 27 -23.80 -20.25 12.49
C ALA A 27 -22.55 -20.93 13.08
N ASP A 28 -21.56 -21.27 12.26
CA ASP A 28 -20.33 -21.89 12.70
C ASP A 28 -19.42 -20.88 13.45
N THR A 29 -19.15 -21.17 14.72
CA THR A 29 -18.30 -20.34 15.58
C THR A 29 -16.85 -20.34 15.14
N VAL A 30 -16.37 -21.39 14.46
CA VAL A 30 -14.99 -21.50 13.96
C VAL A 30 -14.78 -20.57 12.76
N ILE A 31 -15.74 -20.53 11.84
CA ILE A 31 -15.67 -19.66 10.64
C ILE A 31 -15.75 -18.18 11.04
N ASN A 32 -16.66 -17.81 11.93
CA ASN A 32 -16.76 -16.43 12.41
C ASN A 32 -15.43 -15.97 13.05
N LYS A 33 -14.84 -16.81 13.91
CA LYS A 33 -13.54 -16.50 14.52
C LYS A 33 -12.43 -16.35 13.49
N LEU A 34 -12.41 -17.19 12.45
CA LEU A 34 -11.43 -17.06 11.37
C LEU A 34 -11.58 -15.74 10.61
N ILE A 35 -12.80 -15.33 10.30
CA ILE A 35 -13.07 -14.05 9.61
C ILE A 35 -12.62 -12.87 10.48
N ASP A 36 -12.90 -12.91 11.79
CA ASP A 36 -12.47 -11.88 12.73
C ASP A 36 -10.93 -11.77 12.81
N GLU A 37 -10.22 -12.90 12.90
CA GLU A 37 -8.75 -12.93 12.92
C GLU A 37 -8.13 -12.48 11.59
N LEU A 38 -8.74 -12.85 10.46
CA LEU A 38 -8.30 -12.38 9.14
C LEU A 38 -8.51 -10.86 8.99
N ARG A 39 -9.60 -10.34 9.52
CA ARG A 39 -9.88 -8.89 9.54
C ARG A 39 -8.86 -8.15 10.40
N ASP A 40 -8.61 -8.62 11.63
CA ASP A 40 -7.59 -8.02 12.51
C ASP A 40 -6.19 -8.08 11.88
N THR A 41 -5.87 -9.19 11.23
CA THR A 41 -4.61 -9.33 10.47
C THR A 41 -4.54 -8.33 9.31
N SER A 42 -5.63 -8.14 8.56
CA SER A 42 -5.70 -7.15 7.49
C SER A 42 -5.49 -5.73 8.02
N ASP A 43 -6.14 -5.39 9.13
CA ASP A 43 -6.02 -4.07 9.75
C ASP A 43 -4.58 -3.79 10.23
N LYS A 44 -3.93 -4.77 10.86
CA LYS A 44 -2.51 -4.69 11.26
C LYS A 44 -1.57 -4.51 10.07
N VAL A 45 -1.82 -5.22 8.96
CA VAL A 45 -1.01 -5.07 7.75
C VAL A 45 -1.20 -3.67 7.15
N MET A 46 -2.42 -3.15 7.10
CA MET A 46 -2.69 -1.80 6.60
C MET A 46 -2.02 -0.73 7.46
N TYR A 47 -2.10 -0.87 8.79
CA TYR A 47 -1.37 0.00 9.70
C TYR A 47 0.14 -0.04 9.45
N SER A 48 0.72 -1.24 9.28
CA SER A 48 2.15 -1.41 9.01
C SER A 48 2.56 -0.77 7.68
N ARG A 49 1.72 -0.85 6.64
CA ARG A 49 1.97 -0.16 5.37
C ARG A 49 1.99 1.35 5.54
N ARG A 50 0.98 1.91 6.20
CA ARG A 50 0.91 3.34 6.46
C ARG A 50 2.10 3.81 7.27
N LEU A 51 2.45 3.08 8.32
CA LEU A 51 3.60 3.39 9.17
C LEU A 51 4.91 3.44 8.35
N LEU A 52 5.14 2.48 7.45
CA LEU A 52 6.32 2.50 6.58
C LEU A 52 6.32 3.71 5.62
N ILE A 53 5.16 4.07 5.06
CA ILE A 53 5.02 5.25 4.20
C ILE A 53 5.32 6.51 4.99
N ASP A 54 4.67 6.69 6.14
CA ASP A 54 4.81 7.86 7.01
C ASP A 54 6.25 8.00 7.52
N LEU A 55 6.89 6.91 7.94
CA LEU A 55 8.26 6.93 8.43
C LEU A 55 9.27 7.25 7.32
N THR A 56 9.07 6.69 6.12
CA THR A 56 9.95 6.96 4.98
C THR A 56 9.81 8.42 4.51
N ALA A 57 8.58 8.94 4.50
CA ALA A 57 8.31 10.34 4.19
C ALA A 57 8.94 11.28 5.23
N ASP A 58 8.73 11.03 6.53
CA ASP A 58 9.32 11.82 7.62
C ASP A 58 10.85 11.79 7.58
N TYR A 59 11.44 10.61 7.31
CA TYR A 59 12.88 10.48 7.10
C TYR A 59 13.37 11.35 5.95
N ASN A 60 12.72 11.29 4.78
CA ASN A 60 13.12 12.06 3.60
C ASN A 60 12.95 13.57 3.84
N VAL A 61 11.88 14.00 4.53
CA VAL A 61 11.67 15.40 4.94
C VAL A 61 12.76 15.87 5.90
N LYS A 62 13.07 15.08 6.93
CA LYS A 62 14.15 15.38 7.90
C LYS A 62 15.53 15.41 7.25
N ARG A 63 15.77 14.58 6.24
CA ARG A 63 17.04 14.57 5.50
C ARG A 63 17.28 15.90 4.78
N VAL A 64 16.23 16.54 4.26
CA VAL A 64 16.34 17.78 3.48
C VAL A 64 16.20 19.04 4.34
N SER A 65 15.67 18.92 5.57
CA SER A 65 15.52 20.04 6.48
C SER A 65 16.84 20.48 7.12
N VAL A 66 17.00 21.79 7.36
CA VAL A 66 18.17 22.37 8.05
C VAL A 66 17.95 22.26 9.57
N PRO A 67 18.93 21.83 10.38
CA PRO A 67 20.35 21.58 10.07
C PRO A 67 20.68 20.14 9.63
N SER A 68 19.70 19.24 9.68
CA SER A 68 19.87 17.81 9.41
C SER A 68 20.44 17.51 8.01
N SER A 69 20.19 18.35 7.01
CA SER A 69 20.74 18.23 5.66
C SER A 69 22.27 18.37 5.58
N PHE A 70 22.89 19.15 6.48
CA PHE A 70 24.34 19.22 6.60
C PHE A 70 24.93 17.92 7.15
N VAL A 71 24.29 17.35 8.18
CA VAL A 71 24.69 16.05 8.72
C VAL A 71 24.47 14.96 7.67
N ALA A 72 23.33 14.98 6.96
CA ALA A 72 23.02 14.03 5.91
C ALA A 72 24.01 14.07 4.74
N SER A 73 24.47 15.25 4.33
CA SER A 73 25.48 15.39 3.28
C SER A 73 26.88 14.93 3.74
N VAL A 74 27.27 15.22 4.99
CA VAL A 74 28.56 14.78 5.55
C VAL A 74 28.62 13.26 5.72
N PHE A 75 27.54 12.64 6.18
CA PHE A 75 27.45 11.19 6.43
C PHE A 75 26.86 10.38 5.26
N LYS A 76 26.55 11.03 4.13
CA LYS A 76 25.97 10.42 2.92
C LYS A 76 24.69 9.61 3.20
N PHE A 77 23.74 10.19 3.91
CA PHE A 77 22.42 9.59 4.07
C PHE A 77 21.61 9.74 2.77
N ASP A 78 21.41 8.62 2.07
CA ASP A 78 20.65 8.55 0.82
C ASP A 78 19.12 8.55 1.06
N GLU A 79 18.35 8.73 -0.01
CA GLU A 79 16.89 8.74 0.08
C GLU A 79 16.37 7.33 0.33
N LEU A 80 15.46 7.19 1.30
CA LEU A 80 14.77 5.93 1.47
C LEU A 80 13.61 5.87 0.48
N LYS A 81 13.59 4.80 -0.31
CA LYS A 81 12.47 4.50 -1.21
C LYS A 81 11.27 4.05 -0.36
N GLY A 82 10.16 4.79 -0.44
CA GLY A 82 8.92 4.46 0.24
C GLY A 82 8.27 3.19 -0.28
N LEU A 83 7.20 2.74 0.38
CA LEU A 83 6.41 1.60 -0.08
C LEU A 83 5.69 1.97 -1.39
N GLU A 84 5.94 1.20 -2.45
CA GLU A 84 5.20 1.33 -3.71
C GLU A 84 3.76 0.82 -3.49
N THR A 85 2.80 1.74 -3.47
CA THR A 85 1.37 1.42 -3.45
C THR A 85 0.85 1.36 -4.89
N ALA A 86 -0.28 0.68 -5.11
CA ALA A 86 -0.93 0.68 -6.41
C ALA A 86 -1.21 2.12 -6.87
N GLU A 87 -1.61 3.02 -5.97
CA GLU A 87 -1.87 4.44 -6.30
C GLU A 87 -0.62 5.24 -6.70
N THR A 88 0.58 4.64 -6.62
CA THR A 88 1.86 5.24 -7.04
C THR A 88 2.63 4.32 -8.00
N GLY A 89 1.91 3.47 -8.74
CA GLY A 89 2.49 2.62 -9.79
C GLY A 89 2.52 3.29 -11.16
N ASP A 90 3.20 2.66 -12.12
CA ASP A 90 3.36 3.10 -13.52
C ASP A 90 2.05 3.43 -14.27
N HIS A 91 0.88 3.12 -13.70
CA HIS A 91 -0.42 3.48 -14.25
C HIS A 91 -0.92 4.88 -13.83
N VAL A 92 -0.20 5.57 -12.94
CA VAL A 92 -0.49 6.95 -12.49
C VAL A 92 0.63 7.91 -12.88
N THR A 93 1.78 7.40 -13.34
CA THR A 93 2.89 8.21 -13.82
C THR A 93 2.79 8.36 -15.34
N VAL A 94 2.45 9.56 -15.80
CA VAL A 94 2.46 9.88 -17.23
C VAL A 94 3.92 9.83 -17.70
N SER A 95 4.26 8.81 -18.48
CA SER A 95 5.61 8.68 -19.03
C SER A 95 5.83 9.76 -20.09
N SER A 96 7.05 10.28 -20.21
CA SER A 96 7.39 11.35 -21.17
C SER A 96 7.15 10.97 -22.65
N ASP A 97 6.92 9.69 -22.94
CA ASP A 97 6.52 9.22 -24.26
C ASP A 97 5.04 9.49 -24.60
N GLU A 98 4.17 9.64 -23.61
CA GLU A 98 2.73 9.93 -23.80
C GLU A 98 2.46 11.43 -24.07
N MET A 99 3.46 12.30 -23.88
CA MET A 99 3.38 13.74 -24.19
C MET A 99 3.73 14.10 -25.65
N LYS A 100 4.06 13.12 -26.51
CA LYS A 100 4.35 13.39 -27.93
C LYS A 100 3.03 13.56 -28.70
N SER A 101 2.67 14.81 -29.01
CA SER A 101 1.50 15.13 -29.83
C SER A 101 1.58 14.43 -31.20
N PRO A 102 0.48 13.82 -31.68
CA PRO A 102 0.44 13.25 -33.02
C PRO A 102 0.61 14.39 -34.04
N LYS A 103 1.68 14.32 -34.83
CA LYS A 103 1.86 15.23 -35.96
C LYS A 103 0.79 14.89 -36.99
N VAL A 104 -0.29 15.67 -37.01
CA VAL A 104 -1.25 15.64 -38.11
C VAL A 104 -0.56 16.26 -39.32
N ASN A 105 -0.12 15.43 -40.27
CA ASN A 105 0.27 15.90 -41.58
C ASN A 105 -1.00 16.27 -42.35
N LEU A 106 -1.09 17.53 -42.77
CA LEU A 106 -2.07 18.01 -43.74
C LEU A 106 -1.57 17.71 -45.16
#